data_AF-A0A3D5RIY7-F1
#
_entry.id   AF-A0A3D5RIY7-F1
#
_cell.length_a   1.000
_cell.length_b   1.000
_cell.length_c   1.000
_cell.angle_alpha   90.00
_cell.angle_beta   90.00
_cell.angle_gamma   90.00
#
_symmetry.space_group_name_H-M   'P 1'
#
loop_
_entity.id
_entity.type
_entity.pdbx_description
1 polymer ?
#
loop_
_entity_poly.entity_id
_entity_poly.type
_entity_poly.pdbx_seq_one_letter_code
_entity_poly.pdbx_strand_id
1 'polypeptide(L)'
;MKITGGIMKRKICFLAIFLVFSFCTLTSCKKNNQVCTSHTYAAATCTAPKTCTKCGYTEGEPLGHDLVHHEKVEANCTTSGHNAYDTCSRCDYTTFKEIPALGHDWLYDDTYHVNICDRCNTCDGIKYVLNINYLEIGQQTYIDFKDYEPSDFEFIIYDEDIISIDNYGRIQALAVGNTDVEAYLISDPNYFIEFNFEVIDKAPTVYTTYERMAKDDISYLYFKDSLESVSDYTITFGSDKILEVASDNSIKAIGYGTETVTLTSKKDPRIVTSCKITIVNAKTNLVIYGANPNGSMKARETMQLTNTLSSNNRNLTWVSTNSKVAVVSEGGVVTAVSEGYVSIYAYPNNDKQNVVHYYLNVSGIGEADYISRFIHVALEENGTHETGDNIQKYGEWYPNNGAPWCAMFVSWCWYQAGLTNDILCKYQGCYTGMKWCTEKGIMHFVQDYTFTEALESGVSSKQYAENYKPVTGDIIFFLSSGMSHTGIAIYADDKYLYTIEGNTSDQVAIKRWSLNDARITGYAHPKYPEYSKEREDFSWIKDQKADGTYWWTEVAEKQKVD
;
A
#
# COMPACT_ATOMS: atom_id res chain seq x y z
N MET A 1 -18.05 -48.99 -36.66
CA MET A 1 -17.48 -49.42 -37.95
C MET A 1 -16.84 -50.78 -37.74
N LYS A 2 -17.08 -51.69 -38.69
CA LYS A 2 -16.93 -53.15 -38.65
C LYS A 2 -15.44 -53.56 -38.89
N ILE A 3 -15.14 -54.87 -38.73
CA ILE A 3 -13.97 -55.63 -39.29
C ILE A 3 -12.87 -55.88 -38.23
N THR A 4 -12.84 -57.03 -37.53
CA THR A 4 -12.37 -58.41 -37.88
C THR A 4 -10.86 -58.58 -38.06
N GLY A 5 -10.32 -59.57 -37.34
CA GLY A 5 -9.52 -60.64 -37.96
C GLY A 5 -7.98 -60.52 -37.87
N GLY A 6 -7.41 -61.43 -37.07
CA GLY A 6 -6.27 -62.31 -37.39
C GLY A 6 -4.96 -61.72 -37.94
N ILE A 7 -3.83 -62.25 -37.44
CA ILE A 7 -2.86 -63.06 -38.21
C ILE A 7 -1.62 -63.31 -37.34
N MET A 8 -1.46 -64.57 -36.94
CA MET A 8 -0.17 -65.18 -36.60
C MET A 8 0.74 -65.17 -37.84
N LYS A 9 2.00 -64.75 -37.68
CA LYS A 9 3.06 -65.14 -38.62
C LYS A 9 4.31 -65.62 -37.88
N ARG A 10 4.54 -66.92 -38.07
CA ARG A 10 5.75 -67.71 -37.87
C ARG A 10 6.98 -67.07 -38.51
N LYS A 11 8.16 -67.34 -37.93
CA LYS A 11 9.35 -67.66 -38.72
C LYS A 11 9.65 -69.16 -38.59
N ILE A 12 9.88 -69.74 -39.77
CA ILE A 12 10.12 -71.14 -40.12
C ILE A 12 11.62 -71.41 -40.06
N CYS A 13 11.99 -72.67 -39.81
CA CYS A 13 13.15 -73.44 -40.31
C CYS A 13 13.51 -74.50 -39.24
N PHE A 14 13.72 -75.79 -39.47
CA PHE A 14 13.77 -76.65 -40.65
C PHE A 14 13.43 -78.09 -40.21
N LEU A 15 12.95 -78.87 -41.16
CA LEU A 15 12.62 -80.30 -41.12
C LEU A 15 13.87 -81.19 -40.92
N ALA A 16 13.79 -82.32 -40.19
CA ALA A 16 14.31 -83.62 -40.63
C ALA A 16 14.10 -84.74 -39.58
N ILE A 17 13.29 -85.71 -39.98
CA ILE A 17 13.26 -87.10 -39.51
C ILE A 17 14.63 -87.73 -39.78
N PHE A 18 15.19 -88.56 -38.88
CA PHE A 18 15.83 -89.84 -39.26
C PHE A 18 16.34 -90.71 -38.08
N LEU A 19 15.94 -91.98 -38.17
CA LEU A 19 16.69 -93.22 -37.89
C LEU A 19 17.37 -93.47 -36.54
N VAL A 20 16.83 -94.50 -35.88
CA VAL A 20 17.54 -95.49 -35.07
C VAL A 20 18.76 -96.01 -35.82
N PHE A 21 19.96 -95.83 -35.26
CA PHE A 21 21.08 -96.74 -35.51
C PHE A 21 21.96 -96.86 -34.27
N SER A 22 22.05 -98.11 -33.80
CA SER A 22 23.07 -98.62 -32.90
C SER A 22 24.46 -98.35 -33.46
N PHE A 23 25.37 -97.79 -32.67
CA PHE A 23 26.80 -98.08 -32.80
C PHE A 23 27.52 -97.78 -31.48
N CYS A 24 28.02 -98.85 -30.84
CA CYS A 24 29.05 -98.81 -29.82
C CYS A 24 30.26 -98.03 -30.31
N THR A 25 30.76 -97.10 -29.49
CA THR A 25 32.19 -96.80 -29.44
C THR A 25 32.65 -96.71 -27.99
N LEU A 26 33.41 -97.71 -27.58
CA LEU A 26 34.35 -97.62 -26.46
C LEU A 26 35.45 -96.63 -26.87
N THR A 27 35.64 -95.55 -26.13
CA THR A 27 36.98 -94.99 -25.90
C THR A 27 37.05 -94.23 -24.58
N SER A 28 37.69 -94.90 -23.62
CA SER A 28 38.70 -94.36 -22.71
C SER A 28 38.35 -93.16 -21.83
N CYS A 29 37.88 -93.46 -20.61
CA CYS A 29 38.15 -92.60 -19.45
C CYS A 29 39.38 -93.17 -18.71
N LYS A 30 40.55 -92.54 -18.88
CA LYS A 30 41.69 -92.72 -17.97
C LYS A 30 41.43 -91.91 -16.71
N LYS A 31 41.35 -92.56 -15.55
CA LYS A 31 41.87 -91.99 -14.29
C LYS A 31 42.22 -93.06 -13.25
N ASN A 32 43.50 -93.02 -12.86
CA ASN A 32 44.23 -93.65 -11.75
C ASN A 32 44.42 -95.18 -11.69
N ASN A 33 45.69 -95.57 -11.79
CA ASN A 33 46.24 -96.92 -11.86
C ASN A 33 46.75 -97.36 -10.47
N GLN A 34 45.85 -97.70 -9.53
CA GLN A 34 46.20 -98.33 -8.24
C GLN A 34 45.29 -99.53 -7.96
N VAL A 35 45.87 -100.74 -7.97
CA VAL A 35 45.19 -101.99 -7.63
C VAL A 35 45.13 -102.14 -6.11
N CYS A 36 43.93 -102.11 -5.52
CA CYS A 36 43.70 -102.27 -4.09
C CYS A 36 43.22 -103.70 -3.77
N THR A 37 43.83 -104.37 -2.79
CA THR A 37 43.46 -105.74 -2.33
C THR A 37 42.43 -105.77 -1.19
N SER A 38 42.12 -104.62 -0.58
CA SER A 38 41.03 -104.42 0.39
C SER A 38 40.59 -102.95 0.41
N HIS A 39 39.29 -102.68 0.44
CA HIS A 39 38.75 -101.31 0.37
C HIS A 39 38.47 -100.71 1.76
N THR A 40 38.95 -99.49 2.00
CA THR A 40 38.47 -98.62 3.09
C THR A 40 37.62 -97.53 2.45
N TYR A 41 36.36 -97.42 2.87
CA TYR A 41 35.39 -96.53 2.23
C TYR A 41 35.16 -95.27 3.06
N ALA A 42 35.09 -94.13 2.39
CA ALA A 42 34.41 -92.96 2.92
C ALA A 42 32.90 -93.24 2.96
N ALA A 43 32.21 -92.72 3.97
CA ALA A 43 30.76 -92.84 4.09
C ALA A 43 30.06 -92.24 2.86
N ALA A 44 28.88 -92.79 2.52
CA ALA A 44 28.06 -92.24 1.44
C ALA A 44 27.62 -90.82 1.79
N THR A 45 27.53 -89.98 0.77
CA THR A 45 27.01 -88.61 0.86
C THR A 45 25.64 -88.55 0.17
N CYS A 46 25.00 -87.38 0.17
CA CYS A 46 23.71 -87.20 -0.50
C CYS A 46 23.79 -87.41 -2.03
N THR A 47 24.94 -87.16 -2.65
CA THR A 47 25.11 -87.19 -4.12
C THR A 47 26.08 -88.27 -4.61
N ALA A 48 26.88 -88.86 -3.72
CA ALA A 48 27.82 -89.93 -4.06
C ALA A 48 27.67 -91.13 -3.12
N PRO A 49 27.74 -92.37 -3.64
CA PRO A 49 27.75 -93.59 -2.84
C PRO A 49 29.04 -93.73 -2.04
N LYS A 50 29.15 -94.79 -1.22
CA LYS A 50 30.39 -95.07 -0.47
C LYS A 50 31.54 -95.22 -1.46
N THR A 51 32.62 -94.46 -1.26
CA THR A 51 33.74 -94.40 -2.22
C THR A 51 35.03 -94.80 -1.54
N CYS A 52 35.77 -95.73 -2.14
CA CYS A 52 37.04 -96.19 -1.58
C CYS A 52 38.07 -95.05 -1.61
N THR A 53 38.64 -94.70 -0.46
CA THR A 53 39.54 -93.55 -0.31
C THR A 53 40.88 -93.71 -1.02
N LYS A 54 41.18 -94.90 -1.56
CA LYS A 54 42.45 -95.23 -2.24
C LYS A 54 42.31 -95.38 -3.75
N CYS A 55 41.34 -96.14 -4.25
CA CYS A 55 41.19 -96.41 -5.69
C CYS A 55 39.95 -95.77 -6.35
N GLY A 56 39.04 -95.18 -5.58
CA GLY A 56 37.83 -94.55 -6.11
C GLY A 56 36.70 -95.52 -6.52
N TYR A 57 36.81 -96.82 -6.24
CA TYR A 57 35.71 -97.77 -6.45
C TYR A 57 34.51 -97.40 -5.56
N THR A 58 33.32 -97.40 -6.15
CA THR A 58 32.06 -96.98 -5.51
C THR A 58 31.16 -98.19 -5.20
N GLU A 59 30.54 -98.20 -4.02
CA GLU A 59 29.66 -99.28 -3.54
C GLU A 59 28.34 -98.71 -2.99
N GLY A 60 27.21 -99.25 -3.49
CA GLY A 60 25.85 -98.83 -3.11
C GLY A 60 25.37 -97.55 -3.83
N GLU A 61 24.29 -96.98 -3.34
CA GLU A 61 23.70 -95.73 -3.86
C GLU A 61 23.98 -94.54 -2.91
N PRO A 62 23.96 -93.29 -3.42
CA PRO A 62 23.93 -92.09 -2.58
C PRO A 62 22.79 -92.12 -1.57
N LEU A 63 22.95 -91.42 -0.44
CA LEU A 63 21.92 -91.37 0.62
C LEU A 63 20.64 -90.61 0.22
N GLY A 64 20.67 -89.86 -0.88
CA GLY A 64 19.63 -88.88 -1.22
C GLY A 64 19.63 -87.68 -0.27
N HIS A 65 18.84 -86.67 -0.60
CA HIS A 65 18.67 -85.48 0.24
C HIS A 65 17.60 -85.72 1.31
N ASP A 66 17.90 -85.32 2.55
CA ASP A 66 16.98 -85.33 3.69
C ASP A 66 16.35 -83.95 3.81
N LEU A 67 15.25 -83.75 3.07
CA LEU A 67 14.68 -82.44 2.78
C LEU A 67 13.91 -81.87 3.98
N VAL A 68 14.25 -80.63 4.34
CA VAL A 68 13.53 -79.76 5.27
C VAL A 68 12.89 -78.64 4.46
N HIS A 69 11.56 -78.55 4.53
CA HIS A 69 10.75 -77.58 3.80
C HIS A 69 10.68 -76.23 4.53
N HIS A 70 10.78 -75.14 3.77
CA HIS A 70 10.59 -73.77 4.24
C HIS A 70 9.48 -73.10 3.44
N GLU A 71 8.52 -72.51 4.15
CA GLU A 71 7.39 -71.80 3.56
C GLU A 71 7.84 -70.55 2.80
N LYS A 72 7.01 -70.10 1.85
CA LYS A 72 7.27 -68.86 1.12
C LYS A 72 7.22 -67.63 2.03
N VAL A 73 8.03 -66.63 1.72
CA VAL A 73 7.95 -65.29 2.31
C VAL A 73 7.80 -64.29 1.18
N GLU A 74 6.72 -63.51 1.21
CA GLU A 74 6.49 -62.46 0.22
C GLU A 74 7.48 -61.31 0.41
N ALA A 75 7.98 -60.74 -0.68
CA ALA A 75 8.80 -59.54 -0.64
C ALA A 75 7.93 -58.32 -0.32
N ASN A 76 8.51 -57.32 0.34
CA ASN A 76 7.88 -56.01 0.55
C ASN A 76 8.78 -54.89 -0.02
N CYS A 77 8.47 -53.62 0.25
CA CYS A 77 9.20 -52.48 -0.31
C CYS A 77 10.70 -52.49 0.03
N THR A 78 11.10 -52.93 1.23
CA THR A 78 12.48 -52.82 1.73
C THR A 78 13.15 -54.17 1.98
N THR A 79 12.37 -55.23 2.16
CA THR A 79 12.86 -56.57 2.51
C THR A 79 12.59 -57.55 1.36
N SER A 80 13.63 -58.28 0.95
CA SER A 80 13.47 -59.37 -0.01
C SER A 80 12.69 -60.54 0.60
N GLY A 81 11.96 -61.25 -0.24
CA GLY A 81 11.25 -62.48 0.09
C GLY A 81 11.94 -63.70 -0.52
N HIS A 82 11.26 -64.84 -0.51
CA HIS A 82 11.70 -66.04 -1.23
C HIS A 82 10.53 -66.96 -1.54
N ASN A 83 10.67 -67.71 -2.64
CA ASN A 83 9.74 -68.81 -2.93
C ASN A 83 9.88 -69.90 -1.86
N ALA A 84 8.84 -70.70 -1.66
CA ALA A 84 8.96 -71.91 -0.83
C ALA A 84 10.09 -72.79 -1.39
N TYR A 85 10.94 -73.30 -0.50
CA TYR A 85 12.17 -74.01 -0.88
C TYR A 85 12.50 -75.12 0.09
N ASP A 86 13.35 -76.05 -0.35
CA ASP A 86 13.82 -77.16 0.46
C ASP A 86 15.32 -77.04 0.69
N THR A 87 15.75 -77.46 1.88
CA THR A 87 17.17 -77.59 2.25
C THR A 87 17.46 -79.03 2.67
N CYS A 88 18.67 -79.52 2.48
CA CYS A 88 19.06 -80.82 3.02
C CYS A 88 19.68 -80.66 4.42
N SER A 89 19.22 -81.43 5.41
CA SER A 89 19.80 -81.41 6.77
C SER A 89 21.23 -81.99 6.85
N ARG A 90 21.70 -82.64 5.77
CA ARG A 90 22.96 -83.41 5.72
C ARG A 90 24.01 -82.82 4.77
N CYS A 91 23.65 -81.85 3.93
CA CYS A 91 24.56 -81.23 2.97
C CYS A 91 24.04 -79.86 2.51
N ASP A 92 24.84 -79.11 1.75
CA ASP A 92 24.51 -77.75 1.31
C ASP A 92 23.52 -77.67 0.13
N TYR A 93 22.71 -78.71 -0.06
CA TYR A 93 21.69 -78.70 -1.12
C TYR A 93 20.56 -77.76 -0.73
N THR A 94 20.20 -76.85 -1.64
CA THR A 94 19.07 -75.95 -1.50
C THR A 94 18.41 -75.66 -2.84
N THR A 95 17.10 -75.50 -2.84
CA THR A 95 16.34 -74.96 -3.99
C THR A 95 16.00 -73.48 -3.82
N PHE A 96 16.64 -72.80 -2.85
CA PHE A 96 16.36 -71.42 -2.50
C PHE A 96 16.41 -70.48 -3.71
N LYS A 97 15.35 -69.69 -3.86
CA LYS A 97 15.24 -68.65 -4.87
C LYS A 97 14.66 -67.40 -4.23
N GLU A 98 15.54 -66.42 -4.02
CA GLU A 98 15.20 -65.10 -3.51
C GLU A 98 14.23 -64.36 -4.45
N ILE A 99 13.32 -63.61 -3.85
CA ILE A 99 12.46 -62.64 -4.51
C ILE A 99 12.97 -61.27 -4.07
N PRO A 100 13.54 -60.45 -4.97
CA PRO A 100 14.05 -59.12 -4.60
C PRO A 100 12.97 -58.25 -3.94
N ALA A 101 13.40 -57.31 -3.08
CA ALA A 101 12.50 -56.30 -2.54
C ALA A 101 11.78 -55.56 -3.69
N LEU A 102 10.50 -55.24 -3.48
CA LEU A 102 9.64 -54.67 -4.51
C LEU A 102 9.97 -53.21 -4.84
N GLY A 103 10.75 -52.55 -3.98
CA GLY A 103 10.96 -51.11 -4.02
C GLY A 103 9.70 -50.32 -3.63
N HIS A 104 9.88 -49.01 -3.54
CA HIS A 104 8.78 -48.08 -3.31
C HIS A 104 8.07 -47.72 -4.62
N ASP A 105 6.76 -47.47 -4.50
CA ASP A 105 5.87 -47.08 -5.59
C ASP A 105 5.32 -45.70 -5.26
N TRP A 106 6.06 -44.67 -5.65
CA TRP A 106 5.84 -43.31 -5.19
C TRP A 106 4.68 -42.64 -5.91
N LEU A 107 3.74 -42.10 -5.14
CA LEU A 107 2.68 -41.21 -5.60
C LEU A 107 2.89 -39.83 -4.96
N TYR A 108 2.72 -38.77 -5.75
CA TYR A 108 2.82 -37.41 -5.24
C TYR A 108 1.52 -36.99 -4.55
N ASP A 109 1.61 -36.48 -3.33
CA ASP A 109 0.51 -35.94 -2.54
C ASP A 109 0.49 -34.41 -2.65
N ASP A 110 -0.51 -33.87 -3.35
CA ASP A 110 -0.66 -32.41 -3.56
C ASP A 110 -0.95 -31.63 -2.27
N THR A 111 -1.48 -32.29 -1.21
CA THR A 111 -1.85 -31.62 0.05
C THR A 111 -0.62 -31.35 0.91
N TYR A 112 0.32 -32.29 0.91
CA TYR A 112 1.52 -32.22 1.75
C TYR A 112 2.81 -31.97 0.96
N HIS A 113 2.73 -31.91 -0.38
CA HIS A 113 3.84 -31.69 -1.30
C HIS A 113 4.98 -32.72 -1.15
N VAL A 114 4.64 -34.00 -0.95
CA VAL A 114 5.59 -35.10 -0.72
C VAL A 114 5.25 -36.34 -1.55
N ASN A 115 6.22 -37.25 -1.70
CA ASN A 115 5.97 -38.56 -2.29
C ASN A 115 5.59 -39.57 -1.20
N ILE A 116 4.46 -40.24 -1.35
CA ILE A 116 3.99 -41.30 -0.45
C ILE A 116 3.95 -42.62 -1.24
N CYS A 117 4.56 -43.67 -0.69
CA CYS A 117 4.56 -44.98 -1.32
C CYS A 117 3.18 -45.64 -1.19
N ASP A 118 2.50 -45.94 -2.31
CA ASP A 118 1.16 -46.56 -2.36
C ASP A 118 1.10 -47.92 -1.62
N ARG A 119 2.23 -48.62 -1.54
CA ARG A 119 2.31 -49.98 -0.96
C ARG A 119 2.49 -49.99 0.56
N CYS A 120 3.18 -49.00 1.12
CA CYS A 120 3.61 -49.03 2.53
C CYS A 120 3.39 -47.72 3.29
N ASN A 121 2.85 -46.69 2.62
CA ASN A 121 2.63 -45.35 3.16
C ASN A 121 3.89 -44.68 3.75
N THR A 122 5.09 -45.17 3.40
CA THR A 122 6.34 -44.47 3.69
C THR A 122 6.32 -43.14 2.95
N CYS A 123 6.78 -42.08 3.61
CA CYS A 123 6.88 -40.73 3.06
C CYS A 123 8.34 -40.44 2.70
N ASP A 124 8.55 -39.84 1.54
CA ASP A 124 9.83 -39.29 1.09
C ASP A 124 9.68 -37.78 0.93
N GLY A 125 10.28 -37.04 1.88
CA GLY A 125 10.20 -35.58 1.98
C GLY A 125 9.60 -35.05 3.29
N ILE A 126 9.52 -33.73 3.39
CA ILE A 126 9.00 -33.00 4.55
C ILE A 126 7.57 -32.57 4.27
N LYS A 127 6.63 -32.97 5.14
CA LYS A 127 5.23 -32.58 5.00
C LYS A 127 5.01 -31.16 5.51
N TYR A 128 4.47 -30.31 4.65
CA TYR A 128 4.09 -28.96 5.02
C TYR A 128 2.78 -28.54 4.33
N VAL A 129 2.11 -27.54 4.90
CA VAL A 129 0.93 -26.90 4.31
C VAL A 129 1.15 -25.40 4.30
N LEU A 130 1.03 -24.79 3.12
CA LEU A 130 0.93 -23.34 2.95
C LEU A 130 -0.55 -22.98 2.85
N ASN A 131 -1.06 -22.22 3.81
CA ASN A 131 -2.48 -21.87 3.83
C ASN A 131 -2.89 -21.02 2.61
N ILE A 132 -1.98 -20.15 2.16
CA ILE A 132 -2.14 -19.32 0.96
C ILE A 132 -0.74 -19.11 0.37
N ASN A 133 -0.61 -19.21 -0.95
CA ASN A 133 0.64 -19.03 -1.70
C ASN A 133 0.84 -17.60 -2.24
N TYR A 134 -0.09 -16.68 -1.91
CA TYR A 134 0.07 -15.26 -2.17
C TYR A 134 -0.58 -14.43 -1.06
N LEU A 135 -0.15 -13.17 -0.89
CA LEU A 135 -0.73 -12.23 0.06
C LEU A 135 -0.85 -10.82 -0.53
N GLU A 136 -1.79 -10.03 -0.03
CA GLU A 136 -1.72 -8.58 -0.24
C GLU A 136 -0.62 -7.98 0.66
N ILE A 137 0.06 -6.94 0.17
CA ILE A 137 1.07 -6.22 0.96
C ILE A 137 0.53 -5.84 2.37
N GLY A 138 1.32 -6.15 3.41
CA GLY A 138 0.96 -5.95 4.81
C GLY A 138 0.16 -7.07 5.46
N GLN A 139 -0.34 -8.07 4.71
CA GLN A 139 -0.94 -9.28 5.29
C GLN A 139 0.13 -10.26 5.79
N GLN A 140 -0.32 -11.24 6.58
CA GLN A 140 0.52 -12.31 7.10
C GLN A 140 -0.17 -13.68 6.94
N THR A 141 0.64 -14.72 6.80
CA THR A 141 0.21 -16.12 6.83
C THR A 141 1.21 -16.94 7.65
N TYR A 142 1.01 -18.24 7.72
CA TYR A 142 1.95 -19.17 8.33
C TYR A 142 2.18 -20.39 7.44
N ILE A 143 3.38 -20.94 7.53
CA ILE A 143 3.70 -22.28 7.04
C ILE A 143 3.56 -23.27 8.20
N ASP A 144 2.87 -24.38 7.96
CA ASP A 144 2.62 -25.42 8.96
C ASP A 144 3.36 -26.71 8.58
N PHE A 145 4.45 -27.00 9.28
CA PHE A 145 5.20 -28.25 9.16
C PHE A 145 4.55 -29.32 10.05
N LYS A 146 4.18 -30.48 9.49
CA LYS A 146 3.38 -31.47 10.24
C LYS A 146 4.15 -32.24 11.29
N ASP A 147 5.41 -32.53 11.00
CA ASP A 147 6.27 -33.39 11.81
C ASP A 147 7.46 -32.62 12.44
N TYR A 148 7.48 -31.29 12.29
CA TYR A 148 8.58 -30.40 12.67
C TYR A 148 8.07 -29.05 13.18
N GLU A 149 8.88 -28.34 13.94
CA GLU A 149 8.63 -26.94 14.28
C GLU A 149 9.35 -26.01 13.27
N PRO A 150 8.84 -24.80 12.98
CA PRO A 150 9.52 -23.87 12.09
C PRO A 150 10.96 -23.54 12.50
N SER A 151 11.27 -23.59 13.81
CA SER A 151 12.63 -23.40 14.33
C SER A 151 13.61 -24.53 14.00
N ASP A 152 13.11 -25.68 13.50
CA ASP A 152 13.95 -26.78 13.04
C ASP A 152 14.54 -26.53 11.65
N PHE A 153 14.17 -25.41 11.01
CA PHE A 153 14.55 -25.04 9.66
C PHE A 153 15.42 -23.80 9.58
N GLU A 154 16.34 -23.80 8.62
CA GLU A 154 17.01 -22.61 8.12
C GLU A 154 16.32 -22.17 6.82
N PHE A 155 15.83 -20.93 6.80
CA PHE A 155 15.12 -20.36 5.64
C PHE A 155 16.08 -19.51 4.80
N ILE A 156 16.07 -19.74 3.49
CA ILE A 156 16.66 -18.87 2.48
C ILE A 156 15.52 -18.25 1.69
N ILE A 157 15.41 -16.92 1.78
CA ILE A 157 14.47 -16.14 0.98
C ILE A 157 15.30 -15.46 -0.11
N TYR A 158 15.00 -15.76 -1.38
CA TYR A 158 15.83 -15.25 -2.49
C TYR A 158 15.76 -13.72 -2.64
N ASP A 159 14.62 -13.13 -2.23
CA ASP A 159 14.40 -11.70 -2.17
C ASP A 159 13.69 -11.34 -0.85
N GLU A 160 14.49 -10.92 0.13
CA GLU A 160 14.07 -10.54 1.49
C GLU A 160 13.29 -9.22 1.54
N ASP A 161 13.28 -8.42 0.46
CA ASP A 161 12.49 -7.19 0.40
C ASP A 161 10.98 -7.50 0.21
N ILE A 162 10.65 -8.70 -0.30
CA ILE A 162 9.27 -9.10 -0.66
C ILE A 162 8.52 -9.69 0.54
N ILE A 163 9.15 -10.61 1.28
CA ILE A 163 8.58 -11.23 2.49
C ILE A 163 9.64 -11.37 3.58
N SER A 164 9.17 -11.53 4.82
CA SER A 164 9.98 -12.07 5.92
C SER A 164 9.32 -13.31 6.52
N ILE A 165 10.12 -14.22 7.06
CA ILE A 165 9.67 -15.39 7.80
C ILE A 165 10.32 -15.35 9.18
N ASP A 166 9.53 -15.46 10.25
CA ASP A 166 10.06 -15.53 11.61
C ASP A 166 10.28 -16.96 12.10
N ASN A 167 10.91 -17.11 13.28
CA ASN A 167 11.21 -18.41 13.88
C ASN A 167 9.96 -19.22 14.30
N TYR A 168 8.75 -18.66 14.14
CA TYR A 168 7.48 -19.33 14.37
C TYR A 168 6.78 -19.67 13.05
N GLY A 169 7.46 -19.52 11.90
CA GLY A 169 6.91 -19.81 10.58
C GLY A 169 5.88 -18.79 10.10
N ARG A 170 5.81 -17.61 10.72
CA ARG A 170 4.92 -16.53 10.24
C ARG A 170 5.59 -15.81 9.07
N ILE A 171 4.88 -15.78 7.95
CA ILE A 171 5.29 -15.10 6.73
C ILE A 171 4.57 -13.74 6.66
N GLN A 172 5.33 -12.66 6.58
CA GLN A 172 4.81 -11.29 6.47
C GLN A 172 5.11 -10.72 5.08
N ALA A 173 4.09 -10.21 4.39
CA ALA A 173 4.22 -9.53 3.12
C ALA A 173 4.76 -8.10 3.31
N LEU A 174 5.89 -7.78 2.66
CA LEU A 174 6.65 -6.53 2.83
C LEU A 174 6.58 -5.63 1.59
N ALA A 175 6.79 -6.18 0.39
CA ALA A 175 6.75 -5.45 -0.86
C ALA A 175 6.13 -6.31 -1.98
N VAL A 176 5.52 -5.66 -2.98
CA VAL A 176 4.90 -6.35 -4.12
C VAL A 176 5.96 -6.99 -4.99
N GLY A 177 5.78 -8.28 -5.31
CA GLY A 177 6.75 -9.06 -6.08
C GLY A 177 6.54 -10.56 -5.94
N ASN A 178 7.47 -11.33 -6.50
CA ASN A 178 7.53 -12.78 -6.34
C ASN A 178 8.89 -13.16 -5.79
N THR A 179 8.93 -14.13 -4.88
CA THR A 179 10.19 -14.67 -4.35
C THR A 179 10.10 -16.17 -4.14
N ASP A 180 11.22 -16.86 -4.27
CA ASP A 180 11.34 -18.27 -3.95
C ASP A 180 11.91 -18.41 -2.53
N VAL A 181 11.44 -19.44 -1.83
CA VAL A 181 11.86 -19.76 -0.47
C VAL A 181 12.32 -21.20 -0.42
N GLU A 182 13.51 -21.41 0.12
CA GLU A 182 14.02 -22.72 0.48
C GLU A 182 14.04 -22.85 2.01
N ALA A 183 13.54 -23.96 2.55
CA ALA A 183 13.63 -24.25 3.98
C ALA A 183 14.37 -25.57 4.18
N TYR A 184 15.58 -25.51 4.75
CA TYR A 184 16.46 -26.64 4.99
C TYR A 184 16.29 -27.15 6.41
N LEU A 185 16.10 -28.46 6.57
CA LEU A 185 16.06 -29.07 7.89
C LEU A 185 17.46 -29.03 8.52
N ILE A 186 17.61 -28.37 9.67
CA ILE A 186 18.91 -28.16 10.32
C ILE A 186 19.57 -29.51 10.70
N SER A 187 18.77 -30.52 11.04
CA SER A 187 19.26 -31.84 11.46
C SER A 187 19.73 -32.73 10.30
N ASP A 188 19.22 -32.52 9.09
CA ASP A 188 19.66 -33.21 7.88
C ASP A 188 19.43 -32.30 6.65
N PRO A 189 20.44 -31.51 6.24
CA PRO A 189 20.29 -30.55 5.15
C PRO A 189 20.00 -31.16 3.77
N ASN A 190 20.04 -32.50 3.61
CA ASN A 190 19.59 -33.14 2.38
C ASN A 190 18.06 -33.11 2.23
N TYR A 191 17.33 -32.83 3.32
CA TYR A 191 15.90 -32.64 3.32
C TYR A 191 15.58 -31.15 3.37
N PHE A 192 15.05 -30.63 2.27
CA PHE A 192 14.58 -29.26 2.16
C PHE A 192 13.26 -29.21 1.41
N ILE A 193 12.55 -28.10 1.56
CA ILE A 193 11.39 -27.76 0.72
C ILE A 193 11.67 -26.48 -0.05
N GLU A 194 11.03 -26.35 -1.20
CA GLU A 194 11.06 -25.14 -2.03
C GLU A 194 9.63 -24.72 -2.34
N PHE A 195 9.33 -23.44 -2.18
CA PHE A 195 8.05 -22.89 -2.59
C PHE A 195 8.19 -21.45 -3.09
N ASN A 196 7.34 -21.07 -4.03
CA ASN A 196 7.21 -19.71 -4.51
C ASN A 196 6.16 -18.96 -3.69
N PHE A 197 6.40 -17.67 -3.44
CA PHE A 197 5.48 -16.78 -2.75
C PHE A 197 5.30 -15.47 -3.51
N GLU A 198 4.05 -15.10 -3.75
CA GLU A 198 3.68 -13.86 -4.43
C GLU A 198 3.08 -12.85 -3.45
N VAL A 199 3.55 -11.60 -3.50
CA VAL A 199 2.92 -10.47 -2.82
C VAL A 199 2.30 -9.55 -3.85
N ILE A 200 0.99 -9.34 -3.75
CA ILE A 200 0.21 -8.48 -4.64
C ILE A 200 -0.11 -7.14 -3.98
N ASP A 201 -0.47 -6.14 -4.81
CA ASP A 201 -0.99 -4.87 -4.34
C ASP A 201 -2.24 -5.09 -3.46
N LYS A 202 -2.38 -4.29 -2.41
CA LYS A 202 -3.59 -4.30 -1.57
C LYS A 202 -4.75 -3.66 -2.30
N ALA A 203 -5.94 -4.27 -2.22
CA ALA A 203 -7.13 -3.68 -2.80
C ALA A 203 -7.42 -2.26 -2.23
N PRO A 204 -7.61 -1.24 -3.08
CA PRO A 204 -7.92 0.10 -2.62
C PRO A 204 -9.32 0.13 -1.99
N THR A 205 -9.55 1.06 -1.08
CA THR A 205 -10.91 1.29 -0.55
C THR A 205 -11.68 2.17 -1.54
N VAL A 206 -12.76 1.63 -2.11
CA VAL A 206 -13.63 2.39 -3.01
C VAL A 206 -14.70 3.13 -2.23
N TYR A 207 -14.91 4.40 -2.60
CA TYR A 207 -16.01 5.22 -2.13
C TYR A 207 -16.85 5.69 -3.31
N THR A 208 -18.08 6.06 -3.00
CA THR A 208 -19.00 6.69 -3.94
C THR A 208 -19.35 8.08 -3.42
N THR A 209 -19.61 9.05 -4.30
CA THR A 209 -20.10 10.36 -3.84
C THR A 209 -21.42 10.23 -3.09
N TYR A 210 -22.30 9.35 -3.59
CA TYR A 210 -23.60 9.03 -3.02
C TYR A 210 -23.71 7.53 -2.73
N GLU A 211 -23.84 7.17 -1.45
CA GLU A 211 -24.26 5.81 -1.03
C GLU A 211 -25.78 5.64 -1.11
N ARG A 212 -26.52 6.74 -1.00
CA ARG A 212 -27.96 6.78 -1.19
C ARG A 212 -28.34 7.86 -2.17
N MET A 213 -29.06 7.48 -3.21
CA MET A 213 -29.39 8.37 -4.32
C MET A 213 -30.83 8.15 -4.79
N ALA A 214 -31.39 9.15 -5.47
CA ALA A 214 -32.66 9.04 -6.15
C ALA A 214 -32.51 8.34 -7.52
N LYS A 215 -33.63 7.90 -8.09
CA LYS A 215 -33.64 7.45 -9.49
C LYS A 215 -33.16 8.59 -10.41
N ASP A 216 -32.37 8.24 -11.41
CA ASP A 216 -31.74 9.11 -12.40
C ASP A 216 -30.54 9.95 -11.91
N ASP A 217 -30.22 9.89 -10.61
CA ASP A 217 -28.98 10.47 -10.08
C ASP A 217 -27.74 9.75 -10.62
N ILE A 218 -26.60 10.42 -10.54
CA ILE A 218 -25.29 9.91 -10.94
C ILE A 218 -24.35 10.00 -9.73
N SER A 219 -23.69 8.89 -9.40
CA SER A 219 -22.68 8.80 -8.35
C SER A 219 -21.32 8.52 -8.97
N TYR A 220 -20.28 9.19 -8.48
CA TYR A 220 -18.91 8.99 -8.94
C TYR A 220 -18.19 8.05 -8.01
N LEU A 221 -17.36 7.18 -8.57
CA LEU A 221 -16.50 6.27 -7.84
C LEU A 221 -15.10 6.87 -7.71
N TYR A 222 -14.46 6.66 -6.57
CA TYR A 222 -13.05 6.99 -6.40
C TYR A 222 -12.41 6.14 -5.32
N PHE A 223 -11.10 5.98 -5.42
CA PHE A 223 -10.32 5.30 -4.40
C PHE A 223 -9.83 6.29 -3.36
N LYS A 224 -9.91 5.87 -2.09
CA LYS A 224 -9.32 6.57 -0.97
C LYS A 224 -7.88 6.10 -0.77
N ASP A 225 -6.99 7.05 -0.49
CA ASP A 225 -5.57 6.79 -0.17
C ASP A 225 -4.84 5.96 -1.26
N SER A 226 -5.28 6.06 -2.52
CA SER A 226 -4.66 5.39 -3.68
C SER A 226 -4.52 6.37 -4.85
N LEU A 227 -3.43 6.21 -5.60
CA LEU A 227 -3.17 6.94 -6.85
C LEU A 227 -3.80 6.25 -8.08
N GLU A 228 -4.44 5.10 -7.88
CA GLU A 228 -5.08 4.35 -8.96
C GLU A 228 -6.32 5.06 -9.51
N SER A 229 -6.61 4.82 -10.77
CA SER A 229 -7.82 5.32 -11.43
C SER A 229 -8.89 4.25 -11.46
N VAL A 230 -10.15 4.64 -11.28
CA VAL A 230 -11.30 3.74 -11.50
C VAL A 230 -11.33 3.18 -12.92
N SER A 231 -10.76 3.91 -13.90
CA SER A 231 -10.61 3.42 -15.27
C SER A 231 -9.74 2.17 -15.38
N ASP A 232 -8.90 1.89 -14.39
CA ASP A 232 -8.02 0.71 -14.35
C ASP A 232 -8.75 -0.53 -13.83
N TYR A 233 -10.04 -0.39 -13.51
CA TYR A 233 -10.89 -1.44 -12.98
C TYR A 233 -12.06 -1.75 -13.91
N THR A 234 -12.55 -2.97 -13.83
CA THR A 234 -13.81 -3.41 -14.44
C THR A 234 -14.90 -3.34 -13.39
N ILE A 235 -15.97 -2.60 -13.69
CA ILE A 235 -17.12 -2.42 -12.79
C ILE A 235 -18.18 -3.46 -13.11
N THR A 236 -18.64 -4.17 -12.09
CA THR A 236 -19.74 -5.13 -12.16
C THR A 236 -20.71 -4.94 -11.00
N PHE A 237 -21.95 -5.38 -11.18
CA PHE A 237 -22.97 -5.39 -10.14
C PHE A 237 -23.99 -6.51 -10.45
N GLY A 238 -24.93 -6.70 -9.53
CA GLY A 238 -25.95 -7.73 -9.63
C GLY A 238 -26.84 -7.65 -10.87
N SER A 239 -27.63 -8.70 -11.07
CA SER A 239 -28.51 -8.85 -12.24
C SER A 239 -29.79 -8.01 -12.17
N ASP A 240 -30.03 -7.31 -11.06
CA ASP A 240 -31.29 -6.59 -10.82
C ASP A 240 -31.43 -5.35 -11.70
N LYS A 241 -30.35 -4.97 -12.42
CA LYS A 241 -30.29 -3.86 -13.38
C LYS A 241 -30.87 -2.58 -12.79
N ILE A 242 -30.54 -2.28 -11.54
CA ILE A 242 -30.94 -1.03 -10.89
C ILE A 242 -29.89 0.07 -11.05
N LEU A 243 -28.69 -0.29 -11.52
CA LEU A 243 -27.58 0.59 -11.86
C LEU A 243 -27.18 0.44 -13.34
N GLU A 244 -26.59 1.49 -13.90
CA GLU A 244 -25.96 1.53 -15.22
C GLU A 244 -24.59 2.21 -15.10
N VAL A 245 -23.54 1.64 -15.70
CA VAL A 245 -22.22 2.30 -15.80
C VAL A 245 -22.23 3.23 -17.00
N ALA A 246 -22.00 4.52 -16.77
CA ALA A 246 -21.86 5.52 -17.83
C ALA A 246 -20.47 5.44 -18.49
N SER A 247 -20.29 6.15 -19.62
CA SER A 247 -19.04 6.12 -20.40
C SER A 247 -17.81 6.66 -19.65
N ASP A 248 -18.02 7.46 -18.61
CA ASP A 248 -16.96 8.01 -17.75
C ASP A 248 -16.71 7.18 -16.48
N ASN A 249 -17.27 5.96 -16.41
CA ASN A 249 -17.27 5.07 -15.25
C ASN A 249 -18.08 5.56 -14.05
N SER A 250 -18.87 6.64 -14.19
CA SER A 250 -19.86 7.02 -13.18
C SER A 250 -21.03 6.04 -13.16
N ILE A 251 -21.73 5.97 -12.03
CA ILE A 251 -22.83 5.03 -11.78
C ILE A 251 -24.15 5.78 -11.79
N LYS A 252 -25.01 5.45 -12.74
CA LYS A 252 -26.36 6.01 -12.87
C LYS A 252 -27.39 5.09 -12.22
N ALA A 253 -28.28 5.67 -11.41
CA ALA A 253 -29.41 4.95 -10.83
C ALA A 253 -30.57 4.82 -11.83
N ILE A 254 -31.01 3.61 -12.13
CA ILE A 254 -32.11 3.33 -13.08
C ILE A 254 -33.30 2.57 -12.45
N GLY A 255 -33.13 1.95 -11.26
CA GLY A 255 -34.18 1.24 -10.53
C GLY A 255 -34.04 1.40 -9.00
N TYR A 256 -35.09 1.07 -8.25
CA TYR A 256 -35.07 1.14 -6.78
C TYR A 256 -34.53 -0.15 -6.16
N GLY A 257 -33.75 -0.04 -5.08
CA GLY A 257 -33.17 -1.19 -4.39
C GLY A 257 -31.83 -0.89 -3.75
N THR A 258 -31.12 -1.93 -3.31
CA THR A 258 -29.73 -1.82 -2.86
C THR A 258 -28.89 -2.82 -3.63
N GLU A 259 -27.76 -2.37 -4.16
CA GLU A 259 -26.87 -3.19 -4.97
C GLU A 259 -25.41 -3.00 -4.53
N THR A 260 -24.63 -4.08 -4.66
CA THR A 260 -23.18 -4.03 -4.41
C THR A 260 -22.48 -3.80 -5.75
N VAL A 261 -21.71 -2.72 -5.82
CA VAL A 261 -20.84 -2.39 -6.96
C VAL A 261 -19.47 -2.97 -6.67
N THR A 262 -19.00 -3.84 -7.55
CA THR A 262 -17.71 -4.55 -7.43
C THR A 262 -16.76 -4.03 -8.50
N LEU A 263 -15.56 -3.65 -8.07
CA LEU A 263 -14.48 -3.21 -8.93
C LEU A 263 -13.38 -4.28 -8.90
N THR A 264 -13.05 -4.84 -10.05
CA THR A 264 -11.96 -5.82 -10.22
C THR A 264 -10.85 -5.19 -11.05
N SER A 265 -9.61 -5.20 -10.54
CA SER A 265 -8.49 -4.59 -11.25
C SER A 265 -8.25 -5.27 -12.59
N LYS A 266 -7.96 -4.48 -13.63
CA LYS A 266 -7.58 -5.00 -14.95
C LYS A 266 -6.15 -5.52 -14.98
N LYS A 267 -5.29 -5.06 -14.06
CA LYS A 267 -3.90 -5.49 -13.92
C LYS A 267 -3.82 -6.87 -13.26
N ASP A 268 -4.57 -7.06 -12.18
CA ASP A 268 -4.64 -8.32 -11.45
C ASP A 268 -6.08 -8.60 -10.97
N PRO A 269 -6.77 -9.61 -11.51
CA PRO A 269 -8.17 -9.88 -11.17
C PRO A 269 -8.38 -10.38 -9.73
N ARG A 270 -7.33 -10.69 -8.98
CA ARG A 270 -7.40 -11.01 -7.54
C ARG A 270 -7.64 -9.76 -6.69
N ILE A 271 -7.28 -8.59 -7.20
CA ILE A 271 -7.50 -7.31 -6.53
C ILE A 271 -8.94 -6.88 -6.78
N VAL A 272 -9.77 -7.04 -5.74
CA VAL A 272 -11.21 -6.78 -5.80
C VAL A 272 -11.64 -5.92 -4.63
N THR A 273 -12.39 -4.86 -4.91
CA THR A 273 -12.99 -3.98 -3.90
C THR A 273 -14.46 -3.74 -4.21
N SER A 274 -15.24 -3.33 -3.21
CA SER A 274 -16.68 -3.12 -3.41
C SER A 274 -17.28 -2.06 -2.48
N CYS A 275 -18.38 -1.46 -2.93
CA CYS A 275 -19.21 -0.54 -2.17
C CYS A 275 -20.70 -0.85 -2.38
N LYS A 276 -21.55 -0.41 -1.46
CA LYS A 276 -23.01 -0.56 -1.59
C LYS A 276 -23.67 0.76 -1.96
N ILE A 277 -24.62 0.72 -2.88
CA ILE A 277 -25.45 1.86 -3.28
C ILE A 277 -26.92 1.50 -3.09
N THR A 278 -27.67 2.40 -2.46
CA THR A 278 -29.12 2.29 -2.24
C THR A 278 -29.88 3.36 -3.02
N ILE A 279 -30.78 2.94 -3.90
CA ILE A 279 -31.62 3.83 -4.70
C ILE A 279 -33.01 3.90 -4.08
N VAL A 280 -33.46 5.13 -3.77
CA VAL A 280 -34.71 5.40 -3.05
C VAL A 280 -35.61 6.40 -3.78
N ASN A 281 -36.89 6.44 -3.40
CA ASN A 281 -37.78 7.52 -3.83
C ASN A 281 -37.48 8.80 -3.03
N ALA A 282 -36.95 9.82 -3.71
CA ALA A 282 -36.60 11.12 -3.14
C ALA A 282 -37.78 11.85 -2.46
N LYS A 283 -39.03 11.57 -2.86
CA LYS A 283 -40.21 12.22 -2.26
C LYS A 283 -40.49 11.76 -0.83
N THR A 284 -39.99 10.59 -0.45
CA THR A 284 -40.30 9.95 0.83
C THR A 284 -39.06 9.58 1.65
N ASN A 285 -37.86 9.74 1.09
CA ASN A 285 -36.61 9.37 1.73
C ASN A 285 -35.61 10.52 1.64
N LEU A 286 -34.73 10.60 2.64
CA LEU A 286 -33.61 11.53 2.65
C LEU A 286 -32.58 11.13 1.59
N VAL A 287 -32.21 12.09 0.76
CA VAL A 287 -31.02 12.09 -0.11
C VAL A 287 -30.32 13.44 0.08
N ILE A 288 -28.99 13.44 0.00
CA ILE A 288 -28.15 14.64 0.15
C ILE A 288 -27.45 14.92 -1.18
N TYR A 289 -27.43 16.18 -1.59
CA TYR A 289 -26.77 16.66 -2.80
C TYR A 289 -25.79 17.77 -2.49
N GLY A 290 -24.63 17.75 -3.14
CA GLY A 290 -23.67 18.85 -3.14
C GLY A 290 -23.64 19.57 -4.48
N ALA A 291 -23.22 20.84 -4.48
CA ALA A 291 -23.01 21.60 -5.71
C ALA A 291 -21.93 20.97 -6.62
N ASN A 292 -21.01 20.18 -6.03
CA ASN A 292 -20.00 19.41 -6.75
C ASN A 292 -20.43 17.93 -6.78
N PRO A 293 -21.13 17.46 -7.82
CA PRO A 293 -21.70 16.11 -7.84
C PRO A 293 -20.65 15.00 -7.85
N ASN A 294 -19.39 15.32 -8.16
CA ASN A 294 -18.26 14.40 -8.11
C ASN A 294 -17.60 14.31 -6.72
N GLY A 295 -18.09 15.04 -5.71
CA GLY A 295 -17.53 14.99 -4.36
C GLY A 295 -16.12 15.58 -4.26
N SER A 296 -15.74 16.50 -5.14
CA SER A 296 -14.44 17.18 -5.07
C SER A 296 -14.57 18.61 -4.55
N MET A 297 -13.62 19.05 -3.73
CA MET A 297 -13.45 20.45 -3.32
C MET A 297 -11.97 20.78 -3.21
N LYS A 298 -11.60 22.07 -3.30
CA LYS A 298 -10.29 22.52 -2.86
C LYS A 298 -10.31 22.99 -1.41
N ALA A 299 -9.17 22.87 -0.70
CA ALA A 299 -9.11 23.37 0.67
C ALA A 299 -9.49 24.85 0.73
N ARG A 300 -10.29 25.23 1.74
CA ARG A 300 -10.86 26.58 1.98
C ARG A 300 -12.00 27.01 1.08
N GLU A 301 -12.43 26.17 0.14
CA GLU A 301 -13.70 26.38 -0.55
C GLU A 301 -14.87 26.07 0.38
N THR A 302 -16.03 26.65 0.05
CA THR A 302 -17.30 26.35 0.71
C THR A 302 -18.30 25.80 -0.28
N MET A 303 -19.12 24.85 0.17
CA MET A 303 -20.20 24.27 -0.63
C MET A 303 -21.47 24.13 0.21
N GLN A 304 -22.60 24.53 -0.35
CA GLN A 304 -23.90 24.26 0.26
C GLN A 304 -24.36 22.85 -0.08
N LEU A 305 -24.64 22.04 0.94
CA LEU A 305 -25.39 20.79 0.77
C LEU A 305 -26.89 21.07 0.79
N THR A 306 -27.62 20.34 -0.03
CA THR A 306 -29.08 20.34 -0.11
C THR A 306 -29.62 18.94 0.12
N ASN A 307 -30.91 18.84 0.40
CA ASN A 307 -31.54 17.55 0.68
C ASN A 307 -33.01 17.52 0.23
N THR A 308 -33.58 16.32 0.19
CA THR A 308 -34.95 16.08 -0.30
C THR A 308 -36.07 16.33 0.71
N LEU A 309 -35.77 16.39 2.02
CA LEU A 309 -36.78 16.48 3.08
C LEU A 309 -37.01 17.90 3.61
N SER A 310 -36.03 18.79 3.49
CA SER A 310 -36.04 20.13 4.07
C SER A 310 -35.29 21.12 3.20
N SER A 311 -36.00 22.09 2.62
CA SER A 311 -35.41 23.12 1.77
C SER A 311 -34.51 24.12 2.51
N ASN A 312 -34.56 24.15 3.85
CA ASN A 312 -33.77 25.08 4.68
C ASN A 312 -32.73 24.39 5.57
N ASN A 313 -32.53 23.07 5.42
CA ASN A 313 -31.60 22.23 6.18
C ASN A 313 -31.82 22.17 7.72
N ARG A 314 -32.87 22.80 8.28
CA ARG A 314 -33.05 22.95 9.74
C ARG A 314 -33.56 21.71 10.47
N ASN A 315 -34.08 20.71 9.75
CA ASN A 315 -34.63 19.48 10.35
C ASN A 315 -33.65 18.30 10.30
N LEU A 316 -32.40 18.57 9.93
CA LEU A 316 -31.32 17.58 9.84
C LEU A 316 -30.23 17.92 10.84
N THR A 317 -29.58 16.89 11.36
CA THR A 317 -28.31 17.03 12.07
C THR A 317 -27.18 16.73 11.09
N TRP A 318 -26.28 17.69 10.89
CA TRP A 318 -25.12 17.57 10.01
C TRP A 318 -23.87 17.26 10.81
N VAL A 319 -23.05 16.33 10.34
CA VAL A 319 -21.81 15.93 11.01
C VAL A 319 -20.71 15.68 9.98
N SER A 320 -19.48 16.05 10.33
CA SER A 320 -18.27 15.67 9.60
C SER A 320 -17.57 14.53 10.34
N THR A 321 -17.16 13.48 9.63
CA THR A 321 -16.34 12.41 10.21
C THR A 321 -14.92 12.86 10.55
N ASN A 322 -14.44 13.95 9.94
CA ASN A 322 -13.12 14.51 10.21
C ASN A 322 -13.10 16.04 10.01
N SER A 323 -13.27 16.77 11.11
CA SER A 323 -13.27 18.24 11.12
C SER A 323 -11.93 18.87 10.73
N LYS A 324 -10.83 18.11 10.71
CA LYS A 324 -9.54 18.60 10.21
C LYS A 324 -9.51 18.72 8.69
N VAL A 325 -10.32 17.92 7.98
CA VAL A 325 -10.41 17.91 6.51
C VAL A 325 -11.53 18.80 6.02
N ALA A 326 -12.73 18.71 6.62
CA ALA A 326 -13.82 19.65 6.36
C ALA A 326 -14.77 19.77 7.55
N VAL A 327 -15.36 20.94 7.75
CA VAL A 327 -16.41 21.18 8.75
C VAL A 327 -17.75 21.43 8.05
N VAL A 328 -18.86 21.20 8.75
CA VAL A 328 -20.21 21.47 8.24
C VAL A 328 -21.00 22.25 9.29
N SER A 329 -21.69 23.31 8.86
CA SER A 329 -22.56 24.10 9.73
C SER A 329 -23.93 23.44 9.92
N GLU A 330 -24.71 23.91 10.90
CA GLU A 330 -26.11 23.46 11.09
C GLU A 330 -26.99 23.73 9.86
N GLY A 331 -26.62 24.70 9.02
CA GLY A 331 -27.29 25.01 7.75
C GLY A 331 -26.84 24.13 6.57
N GLY A 332 -25.97 23.15 6.78
CA GLY A 332 -25.43 22.28 5.74
C GLY A 332 -24.38 22.95 4.84
N VAL A 333 -23.76 24.04 5.29
CA VAL A 333 -22.62 24.66 4.57
C VAL A 333 -21.35 23.93 4.96
N VAL A 334 -20.73 23.27 4.01
CA VAL A 334 -19.44 22.59 4.16
C VAL A 334 -18.32 23.59 3.88
N THR A 335 -17.33 23.66 4.76
CA THR A 335 -16.08 24.40 4.55
C THR A 335 -14.92 23.42 4.55
N ALA A 336 -14.22 23.31 3.42
CA ALA A 336 -13.02 22.49 3.33
C ALA A 336 -11.88 23.15 4.12
N VAL A 337 -11.13 22.36 4.89
CA VAL A 337 -10.10 22.83 5.82
C VAL A 337 -8.70 22.49 5.29
N SER A 338 -8.46 21.21 5.00
CA SER A 338 -7.18 20.72 4.50
C SER A 338 -7.39 19.56 3.54
N GLU A 339 -6.33 19.22 2.80
CA GLU A 339 -6.34 18.05 1.92
C GLU A 339 -6.72 16.76 2.68
N GLY A 340 -7.44 15.89 2.00
CA GLY A 340 -7.83 14.57 2.50
C GLY A 340 -9.26 14.18 2.15
N TYR A 341 -9.65 13.00 2.62
CA TYR A 341 -10.97 12.42 2.39
C TYR A 341 -11.83 12.52 3.66
N VAL A 342 -13.09 12.92 3.50
CA VAL A 342 -14.05 13.07 4.61
C VAL A 342 -15.46 12.70 4.16
N SER A 343 -16.26 12.22 5.10
CA SER A 343 -17.69 12.03 4.89
C SER A 343 -18.44 13.10 5.67
N ILE A 344 -19.26 13.87 4.96
CA ILE A 344 -20.26 14.73 5.57
C ILE A 344 -21.56 13.95 5.55
N TYR A 345 -22.17 13.72 6.71
CA TYR A 345 -23.39 12.94 6.79
C TYR A 345 -24.47 13.70 7.53
N ALA A 346 -25.73 13.34 7.23
CA ALA A 346 -26.88 13.87 7.92
C ALA A 346 -27.92 12.80 8.24
N TYR A 347 -28.73 13.10 9.25
CA TYR A 347 -29.90 12.30 9.62
C TYR A 347 -31.04 13.20 10.13
N PRO A 348 -32.32 12.85 9.89
CA PRO A 348 -33.46 13.66 10.28
C PRO A 348 -33.86 13.43 11.74
N ASN A 349 -34.29 14.48 12.45
CA ASN A 349 -34.96 14.39 13.77
C ASN A 349 -34.26 13.49 14.81
N ASN A 350 -32.94 13.45 14.84
CA ASN A 350 -32.14 12.54 15.69
C ASN A 350 -32.29 11.03 15.42
N ASP A 351 -32.87 10.64 14.29
CA ASP A 351 -32.93 9.26 13.82
C ASP A 351 -31.58 8.79 13.26
N LYS A 352 -30.69 8.38 14.16
CA LYS A 352 -29.36 7.86 13.83
C LYS A 352 -29.39 6.53 13.06
N GLN A 353 -30.55 5.93 12.80
CA GLN A 353 -30.67 4.77 11.91
C GLN A 353 -30.82 5.19 10.44
N ASN A 354 -31.20 6.44 10.20
CA ASN A 354 -31.44 6.98 8.86
C ASN A 354 -30.34 7.95 8.43
N VAL A 355 -29.09 7.50 8.54
CA VAL A 355 -27.91 8.27 8.14
C VAL A 355 -27.72 8.20 6.62
N VAL A 356 -27.39 9.35 6.04
CA VAL A 356 -27.02 9.48 4.63
C VAL A 356 -25.66 10.16 4.54
N HIS A 357 -24.73 9.53 3.84
CA HIS A 357 -23.37 10.03 3.65
C HIS A 357 -23.24 10.75 2.31
N TYR A 358 -22.52 11.87 2.32
CA TYR A 358 -21.97 12.56 1.17
C TYR A 358 -20.45 12.56 1.32
N TYR A 359 -19.75 11.88 0.42
CA TYR A 359 -18.29 11.77 0.51
C TYR A 359 -17.58 12.86 -0.29
N LEU A 360 -16.51 13.37 0.31
CA LEU A 360 -15.76 14.51 -0.19
C LEU A 360 -14.25 14.21 -0.23
N ASN A 361 -13.62 14.53 -1.35
CA ASN A 361 -12.19 14.60 -1.56
C ASN A 361 -11.75 16.08 -1.62
N VAL A 362 -10.98 16.51 -0.62
CA VAL A 362 -10.41 17.85 -0.55
C VAL A 362 -8.97 17.82 -1.09
N SER A 363 -8.66 18.69 -2.05
CA SER A 363 -7.35 18.75 -2.71
C SER A 363 -6.77 20.17 -2.79
N GLY A 364 -5.45 20.30 -2.84
CA GLY A 364 -4.76 21.56 -3.07
C GLY A 364 -5.11 22.70 -2.12
N ILE A 365 -4.76 23.92 -2.53
CA ILE A 365 -5.17 25.18 -1.92
C ILE A 365 -6.18 25.83 -2.87
N GLY A 366 -7.38 26.17 -2.38
CA GLY A 366 -8.42 26.81 -3.18
C GLY A 366 -7.93 28.10 -3.84
N GLU A 367 -8.41 28.35 -5.07
CA GLU A 367 -8.17 29.62 -5.77
C GLU A 367 -8.89 30.73 -5.02
N ALA A 368 -8.12 31.61 -4.37
CA ALA A 368 -8.66 32.74 -3.62
C ALA A 368 -7.84 33.99 -3.92
N ASP A 369 -8.50 35.13 -3.94
CA ASP A 369 -7.82 36.43 -3.95
C ASP A 369 -7.21 36.69 -2.58
N TYR A 370 -6.08 36.04 -2.31
CA TYR A 370 -5.39 36.10 -1.02
C TYR A 370 -4.91 37.51 -0.68
N ILE A 371 -4.58 38.32 -1.69
CA ILE A 371 -4.20 39.71 -1.51
C ILE A 371 -5.41 40.48 -1.00
N SER A 372 -6.57 40.43 -1.69
CA SER A 372 -7.76 41.15 -1.23
C SER A 372 -8.24 40.68 0.14
N ARG A 373 -8.21 39.37 0.43
CA ARG A 373 -8.50 38.85 1.78
C ARG A 373 -7.55 39.41 2.83
N PHE A 374 -6.25 39.45 2.55
CA PHE A 374 -5.25 39.97 3.47
C PHE A 374 -5.47 41.45 3.78
N ILE A 375 -5.82 42.24 2.76
CA ILE A 375 -6.17 43.66 2.93
C ILE A 375 -7.47 43.81 3.74
N HIS A 376 -8.54 43.09 3.41
CA HIS A 376 -9.81 43.18 4.13
C HIS A 376 -9.68 42.78 5.60
N VAL A 377 -8.98 41.68 5.90
CA VAL A 377 -8.67 41.28 7.29
C VAL A 377 -7.98 42.41 8.06
N ALA A 378 -7.05 43.12 7.43
CA ALA A 378 -6.35 44.23 8.09
C ALA A 378 -7.25 45.47 8.23
N LEU A 379 -8.07 45.78 7.22
CA LEU A 379 -9.00 46.92 7.24
C LEU A 379 -10.11 46.75 8.27
N GLU A 380 -10.59 45.54 8.51
CA GLU A 380 -11.57 45.22 9.56
C GLU A 380 -11.07 45.58 10.97
N GLU A 381 -9.75 45.64 11.15
CA GLU A 381 -9.11 45.97 12.41
C GLU A 381 -8.89 47.47 12.61
N ASN A 382 -9.10 48.30 11.58
CA ASN A 382 -8.86 49.74 11.63
C ASN A 382 -9.64 50.43 12.77
N GLY A 383 -8.94 51.20 13.60
CA GLY A 383 -9.47 51.86 14.80
C GLY A 383 -9.44 50.99 16.06
N THR A 384 -8.98 49.75 15.99
CA THR A 384 -8.75 48.92 17.18
C THR A 384 -7.58 49.47 17.99
N HIS A 385 -7.83 49.79 19.26
CA HIS A 385 -6.82 50.32 20.18
C HIS A 385 -6.28 49.22 21.10
N GLU A 386 -5.03 49.38 21.53
CA GLU A 386 -4.51 48.58 22.62
C GLU A 386 -5.21 48.85 23.95
N THR A 387 -5.06 47.90 24.87
CA THR A 387 -5.50 48.08 26.26
C THR A 387 -4.26 48.07 27.14
N GLY A 388 -4.18 48.94 28.16
CA GLY A 388 -2.95 49.04 28.95
C GLY A 388 -1.73 49.37 28.10
N ASP A 389 -0.57 48.77 28.43
CA ASP A 389 0.69 48.94 27.70
C ASP A 389 0.85 47.78 26.72
N ASN A 390 0.65 48.03 25.42
CA ASN A 390 0.83 47.06 24.34
C ASN A 390 0.03 45.74 24.46
N ILE A 391 -1.10 45.71 25.19
CA ILE A 391 -1.94 44.50 25.29
C ILE A 391 -2.93 44.48 24.12
N GLN A 392 -2.78 43.47 23.24
CA GLN A 392 -3.68 43.18 22.13
C GLN A 392 -3.80 41.71 21.76
N LYS A 393 -4.90 41.37 21.08
CA LYS A 393 -5.18 40.00 20.60
C LYS A 393 -4.11 39.45 19.66
N TYR A 394 -3.40 40.32 18.93
CA TYR A 394 -2.30 39.91 18.06
C TYR A 394 -1.09 39.42 18.87
N GLY A 395 -0.78 40.10 19.98
CA GLY A 395 0.27 39.70 20.92
C GLY A 395 -0.10 38.42 21.67
N GLU A 396 -1.36 38.26 22.06
CA GLU A 396 -1.88 37.01 22.64
C GLU A 396 -1.77 35.83 21.66
N TRP A 397 -2.11 36.04 20.39
CA TRP A 397 -1.96 35.03 19.33
C TRP A 397 -0.49 34.72 18.96
N TYR A 398 0.44 35.63 19.25
CA TYR A 398 1.88 35.43 19.00
C TYR A 398 2.66 34.81 20.18
N PRO A 399 2.00 34.41 21.25
CA PRO A 399 2.56 34.32 22.61
C PRO A 399 3.53 35.41 23.12
N ASN A 400 3.32 36.68 22.81
CA ASN A 400 4.16 37.79 23.31
C ASN A 400 3.36 39.09 23.59
N ASN A 401 2.25 38.95 24.31
CA ASN A 401 1.37 40.07 24.63
C ASN A 401 2.05 41.08 25.59
N GLY A 402 1.86 42.38 25.37
CA GLY A 402 2.57 43.45 26.10
C GLY A 402 3.88 43.89 25.46
N ALA A 403 4.25 43.34 24.31
CA ALA A 403 5.34 43.84 23.46
C ALA A 403 4.80 44.66 22.29
N PRO A 404 5.60 45.58 21.69
CA PRO A 404 5.20 46.30 20.48
C PRO A 404 4.70 45.37 19.38
N TRP A 405 3.48 45.63 18.89
CA TRP A 405 2.70 44.61 18.19
C TRP A 405 2.49 44.84 16.69
N CYS A 406 3.17 45.82 16.07
CA CYS A 406 3.04 46.10 14.63
C CYS A 406 3.36 44.88 13.73
N ALA A 407 4.46 44.17 13.99
CA ALA A 407 4.84 42.96 13.26
C ALA A 407 3.92 41.76 13.59
N MET A 408 3.48 41.65 14.85
CA MET A 408 2.53 40.61 15.26
C MET A 408 1.16 40.80 14.57
N PHE A 409 0.73 42.05 14.38
CA PHE A 409 -0.45 42.40 13.59
C PHE A 409 -0.33 41.93 12.13
N VAL A 410 0.77 42.26 11.44
CA VAL A 410 0.98 41.79 10.06
C VAL A 410 0.96 40.26 9.97
N SER A 411 1.66 39.58 10.89
CA SER A 411 1.67 38.12 10.95
C SER A 411 0.29 37.53 11.25
N TRP A 412 -0.50 38.19 12.10
CA TRP A 412 -1.87 37.77 12.42
C TRP A 412 -2.77 37.92 11.20
N CYS A 413 -2.75 39.08 10.52
CA CYS A 413 -3.51 39.31 9.30
C CYS A 413 -3.14 38.29 8.21
N TRP A 414 -1.84 37.98 8.06
CA TRP A 414 -1.33 36.98 7.13
C TRP A 414 -1.94 35.59 7.40
N TYR A 415 -1.93 35.19 8.68
CA TYR A 415 -2.48 33.92 9.12
C TYR A 415 -4.01 33.84 8.92
N GLN A 416 -4.76 34.89 9.29
CA GLN A 416 -6.21 34.94 9.09
C GLN A 416 -6.61 34.96 7.62
N ALA A 417 -5.78 35.56 6.76
CA ALA A 417 -5.93 35.50 5.31
C ALA A 417 -5.68 34.08 4.75
N GLY A 418 -5.22 33.13 5.57
CA GLY A 418 -4.90 31.77 5.20
C GLY A 418 -3.56 31.64 4.48
N LEU A 419 -2.70 32.64 4.47
CA LEU A 419 -1.42 32.51 3.78
C LEU A 419 -0.44 31.66 4.60
N THR A 420 0.38 30.86 3.93
CA THR A 420 1.31 29.94 4.59
C THR A 420 2.58 30.67 5.03
N ASN A 421 3.29 30.11 6.02
CA ASN A 421 4.53 30.69 6.52
C ASN A 421 5.73 30.46 5.58
N ASP A 422 5.58 29.64 4.53
CA ASP A 422 6.62 29.42 3.52
C ASP A 422 6.78 30.61 2.57
N ILE A 423 5.70 31.40 2.41
CA ILE A 423 5.64 32.58 1.53
C ILE A 423 6.09 33.84 2.28
N LEU A 424 5.68 33.98 3.55
CA LEU A 424 6.14 35.01 4.49
C LEU A 424 6.26 34.38 5.88
N CYS A 425 7.42 34.52 6.52
CA CYS A 425 7.58 33.99 7.88
C CYS A 425 6.57 34.61 8.87
N LYS A 426 6.23 33.88 9.94
CA LYS A 426 5.56 34.46 11.11
C LYS A 426 6.63 35.18 11.94
N TYR A 427 6.50 36.50 12.11
CA TYR A 427 7.49 37.34 12.80
C TYR A 427 6.85 38.35 13.77
N GLN A 428 7.58 38.66 14.84
CA GLN A 428 7.21 39.70 15.82
C GLN A 428 8.20 40.88 15.86
N GLY A 429 9.40 40.71 15.28
CA GLY A 429 10.41 41.76 15.19
C GLY A 429 10.54 42.24 13.76
N CYS A 430 10.45 43.56 13.53
CA CYS A 430 10.53 44.14 12.19
C CYS A 430 11.86 43.82 11.49
N TYR A 431 12.98 43.89 12.24
CA TYR A 431 14.30 43.51 11.72
C TYR A 431 14.34 42.04 11.26
N THR A 432 13.83 41.12 12.08
CA THR A 432 13.78 39.69 11.76
C THR A 432 12.93 39.41 10.53
N GLY A 433 11.76 40.07 10.42
CA GLY A 433 10.88 39.95 9.25
C GLY A 433 11.57 40.44 7.97
N MET A 434 12.15 41.65 7.99
CA MET A 434 12.83 42.22 6.83
C MET A 434 14.07 41.38 6.42
N LYS A 435 14.84 40.90 7.40
CA LYS A 435 15.97 40.01 7.16
C LYS A 435 15.54 38.76 6.40
N TRP A 436 14.49 38.09 6.88
CA TRP A 436 13.96 36.89 6.22
C TRP A 436 13.49 37.19 4.79
N CYS A 437 12.78 38.30 4.58
CA CYS A 437 12.34 38.72 3.24
C CYS A 437 13.53 38.98 2.30
N THR A 438 14.62 39.52 2.83
CA THR A 438 15.88 39.74 2.08
C THR A 438 16.52 38.42 1.69
N GLU A 439 16.62 37.48 2.63
CA GLU A 439 17.19 36.15 2.40
C GLU A 439 16.36 35.31 1.40
N LYS A 440 15.06 35.57 1.31
CA LYS A 440 14.15 34.96 0.33
C LYS A 440 14.13 35.65 -1.03
N GLY A 441 14.83 36.78 -1.17
CA GLY A 441 14.88 37.55 -2.41
C GLY A 441 13.53 38.14 -2.79
N ILE A 442 12.70 38.49 -1.80
CA ILE A 442 11.39 39.14 -2.00
C ILE A 442 11.39 40.59 -1.51
N MET A 443 12.49 41.09 -0.95
CA MET A 443 12.62 42.46 -0.46
C MET A 443 13.13 43.39 -1.56
N HIS A 444 12.45 44.50 -1.77
CA HIS A 444 12.83 45.60 -2.64
C HIS A 444 13.18 46.82 -1.79
N PHE A 445 14.48 47.12 -1.71
CA PHE A 445 14.97 48.28 -0.97
C PHE A 445 14.77 49.55 -1.78
N VAL A 446 14.28 50.63 -1.19
CA VAL A 446 14.17 51.95 -1.86
C VAL A 446 15.24 52.94 -1.37
N GLN A 447 16.11 52.46 -0.49
CA GLN A 447 17.29 53.14 -0.01
C GLN A 447 18.38 52.10 0.31
N ASP A 448 19.65 52.48 0.22
CA ASP A 448 20.75 51.61 0.60
C ASP A 448 20.61 51.20 2.07
N TYR A 449 20.75 49.90 2.35
CA TYR A 449 20.65 49.34 3.69
C TYR A 449 21.78 48.36 3.94
N THR A 450 22.35 48.37 5.14
CA THR A 450 23.42 47.42 5.52
C THR A 450 23.03 46.70 6.80
N PHE A 451 22.88 45.38 6.69
CA PHE A 451 22.69 44.51 7.84
C PHE A 451 23.99 44.44 8.66
N THR A 452 23.85 44.53 9.98
CA THR A 452 24.96 44.41 10.94
C THR A 452 25.51 42.99 11.05
N GLU A 453 24.75 42.00 10.60
CA GLU A 453 25.10 40.59 10.60
C GLU A 453 25.20 40.02 9.19
N ALA A 454 25.86 38.86 9.07
CA ALA A 454 25.88 38.10 7.83
C ALA A 454 24.49 37.50 7.57
N LEU A 455 24.06 37.54 6.31
CA LEU A 455 22.81 36.92 5.86
C LEU A 455 23.06 35.49 5.37
N GLU A 456 22.02 34.68 5.42
CA GLU A 456 22.06 33.29 4.95
C GLU A 456 22.10 33.19 3.41
N SER A 457 22.34 31.97 2.90
CA SER A 457 22.24 31.65 1.47
C SER A 457 23.13 32.47 0.53
N GLY A 458 24.23 33.04 1.04
CA GLY A 458 25.17 33.83 0.25
C GLY A 458 24.66 35.24 -0.11
N VAL A 459 23.59 35.70 0.53
CA VAL A 459 23.05 37.05 0.30
C VAL A 459 23.96 38.10 0.91
N SER A 460 24.23 39.19 0.18
CA SER A 460 25.08 40.30 0.65
C SER A 460 24.44 41.01 1.84
N SER A 461 25.22 41.33 2.89
CA SER A 461 24.70 42.18 3.99
C SER A 461 24.45 43.63 3.54
N LYS A 462 25.11 44.08 2.46
CA LYS A 462 24.86 45.38 1.85
C LYS A 462 23.85 45.23 0.71
N GLN A 463 22.74 45.94 0.85
CA GLN A 463 21.61 46.02 -0.08
C GLN A 463 21.56 47.42 -0.68
N TYR A 464 21.16 47.51 -1.94
CA TYR A 464 21.17 48.75 -2.70
C TYR A 464 19.77 49.19 -3.06
N ALA A 465 19.55 50.49 -3.15
CA ALA A 465 18.28 51.04 -3.57
C ALA A 465 17.89 50.58 -4.99
N GLU A 466 16.63 50.20 -5.14
CA GLU A 466 15.97 49.83 -6.38
C GLU A 466 14.87 50.85 -6.71
N ASN A 467 14.54 50.95 -7.99
CA ASN A 467 13.37 51.72 -8.43
C ASN A 467 12.12 50.82 -8.41
N TYR A 468 11.64 50.50 -7.21
CA TYR A 468 10.46 49.67 -7.00
C TYR A 468 9.26 50.54 -6.59
N LYS A 469 8.13 50.36 -7.29
CA LYS A 469 6.86 50.98 -6.92
C LYS A 469 6.02 49.95 -6.15
N PRO A 470 5.60 50.25 -4.91
CA PRO A 470 4.83 49.30 -4.11
C PRO A 470 3.48 48.99 -4.74
N VAL A 471 3.02 47.77 -4.51
CA VAL A 471 1.72 47.25 -4.95
C VAL A 471 0.89 46.78 -3.77
N THR A 472 -0.42 46.62 -3.99
CA THR A 472 -1.33 46.09 -2.96
C THR A 472 -0.86 44.73 -2.46
N GLY A 473 -0.79 44.60 -1.13
CA GLY A 473 -0.33 43.39 -0.44
C GLY A 473 1.11 43.46 0.03
N ASP A 474 1.95 44.34 -0.51
CA ASP A 474 3.34 44.45 -0.05
C ASP A 474 3.45 44.68 1.45
N ILE A 475 4.48 44.10 2.06
CA ILE A 475 4.83 44.38 3.45
C ILE A 475 5.84 45.51 3.46
N ILE A 476 5.48 46.65 4.05
CA ILE A 476 6.39 47.80 4.16
C ILE A 476 7.23 47.68 5.43
N PHE A 477 8.52 48.04 5.34
CA PHE A 477 9.43 48.09 6.48
C PHE A 477 10.04 49.48 6.65
N PHE A 478 10.16 49.90 7.90
CA PHE A 478 10.76 51.17 8.28
C PHE A 478 11.85 50.96 9.35
N LEU A 479 13.08 50.79 8.89
CA LEU A 479 14.26 50.47 9.71
C LEU A 479 15.45 51.40 9.47
N SER A 480 15.41 52.22 8.43
CA SER A 480 16.56 53.03 8.01
C SER A 480 16.72 54.35 8.75
N SER A 481 15.66 54.84 9.41
CA SER A 481 15.74 56.04 10.26
C SER A 481 16.07 55.73 11.72
N GLY A 482 16.23 54.45 12.09
CA GLY A 482 16.27 54.01 13.49
C GLY A 482 14.90 53.61 14.05
N MET A 483 13.81 53.86 13.31
CA MET A 483 12.49 53.29 13.60
C MET A 483 12.54 51.75 13.54
N SER A 484 11.63 51.06 14.24
CA SER A 484 11.39 49.63 14.08
C SER A 484 9.91 49.39 13.86
N HIS A 485 9.44 49.55 12.62
CA HIS A 485 8.03 49.45 12.28
C HIS A 485 7.78 48.69 10.97
N THR A 486 6.55 48.18 10.82
CA THR A 486 6.08 47.52 9.60
C THR A 486 4.57 47.67 9.43
N GLY A 487 4.10 47.49 8.20
CA GLY A 487 2.71 47.65 7.81
C GLY A 487 2.37 46.86 6.55
N ILE A 488 1.14 47.02 6.09
CA ILE A 488 0.64 46.39 4.87
C ILE A 488 0.26 47.49 3.87
N ALA A 489 0.77 47.42 2.65
CA ALA A 489 0.41 48.32 1.57
C ALA A 489 -0.99 48.01 1.04
N ILE A 490 -1.91 48.96 1.15
CA ILE A 490 -3.27 48.85 0.60
C ILE A 490 -3.28 49.29 -0.87
N TYR A 491 -2.69 50.45 -1.15
CA TYR A 491 -2.73 51.07 -2.47
C TYR A 491 -1.59 52.08 -2.62
N ALA A 492 -1.08 52.27 -3.83
CA ALA A 492 -0.12 53.32 -4.15
C ALA A 492 -0.46 54.00 -5.47
N ASP A 493 -0.42 55.33 -5.48
CA ASP A 493 -0.46 56.13 -6.70
C ASP A 493 0.97 56.60 -7.08
N ASP A 494 1.12 57.66 -7.89
CA ASP A 494 2.43 58.16 -8.32
C ASP A 494 3.15 59.01 -7.27
N LYS A 495 2.47 59.38 -6.17
CA LYS A 495 2.99 60.30 -5.15
C LYS A 495 2.90 59.71 -3.75
N TYR A 496 1.84 58.98 -3.46
CA TYR A 496 1.50 58.51 -2.13
C TYR A 496 1.29 57.01 -2.07
N LEU A 497 1.69 56.45 -0.93
CA LEU A 497 1.39 55.09 -0.50
C LEU A 497 0.39 55.16 0.65
N TYR A 498 -0.61 54.29 0.61
CA TYR A 498 -1.61 54.10 1.65
C TYR A 498 -1.39 52.74 2.30
N THR A 499 -1.27 52.71 3.63
CA THR A 499 -0.94 51.51 4.41
C THR A 499 -1.94 51.30 5.53
N ILE A 500 -2.07 50.07 6.00
CA ILE A 500 -2.71 49.73 7.28
C ILE A 500 -1.63 49.20 8.22
N GLU A 501 -1.51 49.85 9.37
CA GLU A 501 -0.40 49.64 10.31
C GLU A 501 -0.95 49.40 11.71
N GLY A 502 -0.48 48.32 12.34
CA GLY A 502 -0.71 48.08 13.77
C GLY A 502 0.26 48.87 14.63
N ASN A 503 -0.08 49.13 15.88
CA ASN A 503 0.71 49.88 16.85
C ASN A 503 1.17 51.26 16.33
N THR A 504 0.29 51.96 15.60
CA THR A 504 0.48 53.37 15.24
C THR A 504 -0.34 54.21 16.21
N SER A 505 0.33 54.92 17.13
CA SER A 505 -0.34 55.66 18.21
C SER A 505 -1.29 54.74 19.00
N ASP A 506 -0.79 53.57 19.40
CA ASP A 506 -1.49 52.61 20.25
C ASP A 506 -2.76 52.02 19.61
N GLN A 507 -2.88 52.09 18.27
CA GLN A 507 -4.00 51.54 17.51
C GLN A 507 -3.60 50.95 16.16
N VAL A 508 -4.52 50.23 15.52
CA VAL A 508 -4.48 49.93 14.09
C VAL A 508 -5.01 51.14 13.33
N ALA A 509 -4.24 51.68 12.40
CA ALA A 509 -4.64 52.87 11.64
C ALA A 509 -4.21 52.79 10.19
N ILE A 510 -5.08 53.32 9.31
CA ILE A 510 -4.71 53.60 7.92
C ILE A 510 -3.88 54.89 7.87
N LYS A 511 -2.74 54.86 7.17
CA LYS A 511 -1.83 55.99 6.99
C LYS A 511 -1.57 56.28 5.53
N ARG A 512 -1.08 57.49 5.28
CA ARG A 512 -0.61 57.96 3.98
C ARG A 512 0.83 58.45 4.10
N TRP A 513 1.69 57.91 3.26
CA TRP A 513 3.11 58.23 3.17
C TRP A 513 3.45 58.82 1.81
N SER A 514 4.45 59.72 1.76
CA SER A 514 5.07 60.02 0.48
C SER A 514 5.88 58.80 0.04
N LEU A 515 5.85 58.46 -1.25
CA LEU A 515 6.68 57.37 -1.78
C LEU A 515 8.19 57.59 -1.58
N ASN A 516 8.60 58.86 -1.42
CA ASN A 516 9.99 59.26 -1.19
C ASN A 516 10.29 59.55 0.29
N ASP A 517 9.44 59.10 1.22
CA ASP A 517 9.67 59.32 2.65
C ASP A 517 10.92 58.54 3.09
N ALA A 518 11.93 59.26 3.59
CA ALA A 518 13.25 58.71 3.92
C ALA A 518 13.26 57.69 5.07
N ARG A 519 12.11 57.43 5.71
CA ARG A 519 11.95 56.40 6.73
C ARG A 519 11.60 55.04 6.12
N ILE A 520 11.09 55.00 4.89
CA ILE A 520 10.71 53.78 4.20
C ILE A 520 11.95 53.06 3.73
N THR A 521 12.27 51.93 4.37
CA THR A 521 13.44 51.13 3.99
C THR A 521 13.19 50.36 2.70
N GLY A 522 11.97 49.84 2.55
CA GLY A 522 11.55 49.14 1.35
C GLY A 522 10.31 48.31 1.57
N TYR A 523 10.05 47.45 0.59
CA TYR A 523 8.82 46.69 0.44
C TYR A 523 9.17 45.23 0.19
N ALA A 524 8.64 44.31 0.98
CA ALA A 524 8.65 42.91 0.63
C ALA A 524 7.42 42.59 -0.21
N HIS A 525 7.62 41.92 -1.35
CA HIS A 525 6.57 41.42 -2.23
C HIS A 525 6.48 39.89 -2.14
N PRO A 526 5.67 39.34 -1.24
CA PRO A 526 5.51 37.90 -1.12
C PRO A 526 5.00 37.27 -2.43
N LYS A 527 5.44 36.04 -2.72
CA LYS A 527 4.97 35.28 -3.88
C LYS A 527 3.59 34.69 -3.61
N TYR A 528 2.55 35.52 -3.69
CA TYR A 528 1.16 35.09 -3.49
C TYR A 528 0.75 34.01 -4.49
N PRO A 529 -0.14 33.08 -4.10
CA PRO A 529 -0.76 32.16 -5.04
C PRO A 529 -1.43 32.91 -6.21
N GLU A 530 -1.36 32.32 -7.40
CA GLU A 530 -2.00 32.87 -8.60
C GLU A 530 -3.53 32.98 -8.40
N TYR A 531 -4.10 34.02 -9.01
CA TYR A 531 -5.54 34.27 -9.03
C TYR A 531 -5.91 34.69 -10.45
N SER A 532 -6.80 33.94 -11.10
CA SER A 532 -7.08 34.08 -12.54
C SER A 532 -8.06 35.20 -12.90
N LYS A 533 -8.71 35.79 -11.89
CA LYS A 533 -9.71 36.86 -12.08
C LYS A 533 -9.11 38.23 -11.75
N GLU A 534 -9.84 39.27 -12.15
CA GLU A 534 -9.52 40.65 -11.75
C GLU A 534 -9.60 40.78 -10.22
N ARG A 535 -8.57 41.38 -9.61
CA ARG A 535 -8.52 41.67 -8.17
C ARG A 535 -9.31 42.94 -7.87
N GLU A 536 -9.74 43.08 -6.61
CA GLU A 536 -10.37 44.32 -6.16
C GLU A 536 -9.41 45.51 -6.30
N ASP A 537 -9.93 46.62 -6.85
CA ASP A 537 -9.20 47.89 -6.90
C ASP A 537 -9.41 48.67 -5.59
N PHE A 538 -8.39 48.68 -4.73
CA PHE A 538 -8.39 49.41 -3.45
C PHE A 538 -8.14 50.93 -3.60
N SER A 539 -8.14 51.48 -4.83
CA SER A 539 -7.97 52.92 -5.06
C SER A 539 -9.04 53.77 -4.39
N TRP A 540 -10.21 53.19 -4.05
CA TRP A 540 -11.28 53.83 -3.28
C TRP A 540 -10.82 54.32 -1.90
N ILE A 541 -9.70 53.82 -1.37
CA ILE A 541 -9.16 54.28 -0.10
C ILE A 541 -8.87 55.78 -0.12
N LYS A 542 -8.49 56.35 -1.27
CA LYS A 542 -8.18 57.78 -1.42
C LYS A 542 -9.42 58.67 -1.45
N ASP A 543 -10.59 58.08 -1.63
CA ASP A 543 -11.82 58.82 -1.86
C ASP A 543 -12.42 59.34 -0.54
N GLN A 544 -13.15 60.44 -0.64
CA GLN A 544 -13.83 61.04 0.50
C GLN A 544 -15.12 60.25 0.80
N LYS A 545 -15.35 59.94 2.07
CA LYS A 545 -16.59 59.39 2.60
C LYS A 545 -17.72 60.42 2.51
N ALA A 546 -18.95 59.93 2.65
CA ALA A 546 -20.16 60.76 2.62
C ALA A 546 -20.20 61.84 3.73
N ASP A 547 -19.52 61.61 4.85
CA ASP A 547 -19.40 62.56 5.96
C ASP A 547 -18.30 63.63 5.76
N GLY A 548 -17.63 63.63 4.60
CA GLY A 548 -16.56 64.56 4.29
C GLY A 548 -15.19 64.15 4.86
N THR A 549 -15.08 63.01 5.53
CA THR A 549 -13.78 62.47 5.97
C THR A 549 -13.18 61.53 4.92
N TYR A 550 -11.91 61.15 5.05
CA TYR A 550 -11.29 60.13 4.19
C TYR A 550 -11.28 58.77 4.92
N TRP A 551 -11.04 57.68 4.18
CA TRP A 551 -10.79 56.37 4.79
C TRP A 551 -9.47 56.32 5.57
N TRP A 552 -8.51 57.14 5.16
CA TRP A 552 -7.22 57.33 5.81
C TRP A 552 -7.17 58.66 6.59
N THR A 553 -6.25 58.76 7.55
CA THR A 553 -6.02 60.00 8.30
C THR A 553 -4.67 60.62 7.89
N GLU A 554 -4.60 61.95 7.76
CA GLU A 554 -3.34 62.65 7.50
C GLU A 554 -2.41 62.52 8.70
N VAL A 555 -1.25 61.90 8.49
CA VAL A 555 -0.25 61.73 9.55
C VAL A 555 0.41 63.08 9.79
N ALA A 556 0.06 63.72 10.91
CA ALA A 556 0.68 64.99 11.29
C ALA A 556 2.19 64.79 11.49
N GLU A 557 3.01 65.83 11.21
CA GLU A 557 4.47 65.81 11.37
C GLU A 557 4.94 65.31 12.76
N LYS A 558 4.10 65.47 13.79
CA LYS A 558 4.35 65.03 15.17
C LYS A 558 3.95 63.58 15.47
N GLN A 559 3.11 62.97 14.62
CA GLN A 559 2.69 61.56 14.70
C GLN A 559 3.58 60.67 13.83
N LYS A 560 4.40 61.29 12.98
CA LYS A 560 5.61 60.70 12.43
C LYS A 560 6.51 60.39 13.64
N VAL A 561 6.43 59.17 14.15
CA VAL A 561 7.38 58.66 15.14
C VAL A 561 8.76 58.72 14.49
N ASP A 562 9.73 59.30 15.20
CA ASP A 562 11.13 59.40 14.76
C ASP A 562 11.76 58.00 14.62
#